data_AF-E9CVZ4-F1
#
_entry.id   AF-E9CVZ4-F1
#
_cell.length_a   1.000
_cell.length_b   1.000
_cell.length_c   1.000
_cell.angle_alpha   90.00
_cell.angle_beta   90.00
_cell.angle_gamma   90.00
#
_symmetry.space_group_name_H-M   'P 1'
#
loop_
_entity.id
_entity.type
_entity.pdbx_description
1 polymer ?
#
loop_
_entity_poly.entity_id
_entity_poly.type
_entity_poly.pdbx_seq_one_letter_code
_entity_poly.pdbx_strand_id
1 'polypeptide(L)'
;MIFQCRDPRRAWPLIDWLASFRLDMSSNAAFKESSKINLLHQCILDAGWHFQLEKPIVEDFLSHLDHPYKGVRDAVGRTLASIFRTRYHESYPDIDKLIISQKEASSIGSRAYQPTKEFSNMVYGVFNRLEKWRHERTPGQQTPSSYTSGCKTVLLWLDGTLSSYECTQLLPFFPQLFIEQLLHMMDVKEDPELQSLAYHVFRHLPNVPHPAGEDSEFVDTLIRIGRTSQSWHQRLRVMINMQIIYFRRLFLLSKVDREKLFDCVANMLEDPQHEVRAGASATLSGMIRCSPVALRNEMVLKLRDRFTKSLIQHPLPKKPRIYTSGFSSATSTGTSTPTPEHTRLVITRHAAVLGLGALIQAFPYTSPPPPWMPGVLITLSTKAAGDPGIVGQSVKSIISEFKKTRQDTWHIDVKAFEPDQVEDLAGVLWKSYFA
;
A
#
# COMPACT_ATOMS: atom_id res chain seq x y z
N MET A 1 5.99 27.02 28.94
CA MET A 1 5.30 25.97 29.73
C MET A 1 5.98 25.82 31.08
N ILE A 2 5.31 25.29 32.11
CA ILE A 2 5.84 25.21 33.49
C ILE A 2 7.07 24.28 33.57
N PHE A 3 7.14 23.26 32.71
CA PHE A 3 8.18 22.22 32.75
C PHE A 3 9.27 22.36 31.69
N GLN A 4 8.98 23.05 30.59
CA GLN A 4 9.94 23.28 29.51
C GLN A 4 11.27 23.89 30.00
N CYS A 5 12.38 23.27 29.59
CA CYS A 5 13.75 23.66 29.94
C CYS A 5 14.02 23.73 31.46
N ARG A 6 13.27 22.98 32.28
CA ARG A 6 13.46 22.90 33.72
C ARG A 6 13.58 21.45 34.16
N ASP A 7 14.39 21.23 35.19
CA ASP A 7 14.48 19.93 35.84
C ASP A 7 13.11 19.57 36.46
N PRO A 8 12.51 18.41 36.09
CA PRO A 8 11.23 17.96 36.62
C PRO A 8 11.19 17.93 38.16
N ARG A 9 12.32 17.66 38.82
CA ARG A 9 12.42 17.63 40.29
C ARG A 9 12.02 18.95 40.96
N ARG A 10 12.16 20.08 40.26
CA ARG A 10 11.79 21.41 40.79
C ARG A 10 10.29 21.62 40.90
N ALA A 11 9.50 20.82 40.19
CA ALA A 11 8.04 20.86 40.22
C ALA A 11 7.46 19.47 40.55
N TRP A 12 8.21 18.66 41.32
CA TRP A 12 7.89 17.27 41.60
C TRP A 12 6.44 17.03 42.07
N PRO A 13 5.87 17.81 43.02
CA PRO A 13 4.50 17.60 43.45
C PRO A 13 3.47 17.68 42.31
N LEU A 14 3.72 18.54 41.31
CA LEU A 14 2.83 18.68 40.17
C LEU A 14 2.99 17.53 39.17
N ILE A 15 4.23 17.06 38.96
CA ILE A 15 4.50 15.91 38.08
C ILE A 15 3.92 14.63 38.68
N ASP A 16 4.12 14.40 39.98
CA ASP A 16 3.59 13.26 40.71
C ASP A 16 2.06 13.24 40.67
N TRP A 17 1.42 14.40 40.87
CA TRP A 17 -0.03 14.54 40.75
C TRP A 17 -0.53 14.25 39.33
N LEU A 18 0.13 14.78 38.29
CA LEU A 18 -0.25 14.52 36.90
C LEU A 18 -0.05 13.04 36.53
N ALA A 19 1.05 12.42 36.93
CA ALA A 19 1.36 11.02 36.64
C ALA A 19 0.46 10.03 37.39
N SER A 20 -0.15 10.48 38.50
CA SER A 20 -1.14 9.72 39.25
C SER A 20 -2.52 9.68 38.57
N PHE A 21 -2.72 10.39 37.46
CA PHE A 21 -3.98 10.38 36.70
C PHE A 21 -4.36 8.97 36.21
N ARG A 22 -5.63 8.61 36.38
CA ARG A 22 -6.25 7.40 35.83
C ARG A 22 -7.58 7.76 35.18
N LEU A 23 -7.95 7.01 34.15
CA LEU A 23 -9.20 7.19 33.44
C LEU A 23 -10.40 6.88 34.35
N ASP A 24 -11.32 7.85 34.47
CA ASP A 24 -12.59 7.63 35.15
C ASP A 24 -13.65 7.12 34.17
N MET A 25 -13.83 5.80 34.12
CA MET A 25 -14.80 5.12 33.26
C MET A 25 -16.26 5.40 33.64
N SER A 26 -16.52 5.99 34.81
CA SER A 26 -17.87 6.39 35.25
C SER A 26 -18.24 7.82 34.82
N SER A 27 -17.25 8.59 34.35
CA SER A 27 -17.43 10.00 34.01
C SER A 27 -18.04 10.18 32.62
N ASN A 28 -19.12 10.96 32.55
CA ASN A 28 -19.68 11.42 31.28
C ASN A 28 -19.01 12.71 30.78
N ALA A 29 -18.05 13.26 31.52
CA ALA A 29 -17.40 14.54 31.21
C ALA A 29 -16.21 14.37 30.24
N ALA A 30 -16.51 13.88 29.03
CA ALA A 30 -15.51 13.54 28.00
C ALA A 30 -14.45 14.64 27.74
N PHE A 31 -14.89 15.90 27.67
CA PHE A 31 -14.00 17.05 27.44
C PHE A 31 -13.05 17.29 28.62
N LYS A 32 -13.53 17.08 29.85
CA LYS A 32 -12.71 17.26 31.06
C LYS A 32 -11.66 16.17 31.15
N GLU A 33 -12.03 14.92 30.84
CA GLU A 33 -11.10 13.80 30.81
C GLU A 33 -10.03 13.98 29.73
N SER A 34 -10.41 14.32 28.50
CA SER A 34 -9.43 14.57 27.44
C SER A 34 -8.50 15.75 27.77
N SER A 35 -9.00 16.80 28.42
CA SER A 35 -8.18 17.95 28.86
C SER A 35 -7.13 17.56 29.91
N LYS A 36 -7.48 16.69 30.86
CA LYS A 36 -6.51 16.18 31.85
C LYS A 36 -5.42 15.34 31.18
N ILE A 37 -5.80 14.46 30.24
CA ILE A 37 -4.85 13.64 29.47
C ILE A 37 -3.92 14.54 28.67
N ASN A 38 -4.44 15.59 28.02
CA ASN A 38 -3.61 16.54 27.29
C ASN A 38 -2.61 17.26 28.19
N LEU A 39 -2.99 17.62 29.43
CA LEU A 39 -2.07 18.23 30.38
C LEU A 39 -0.96 17.25 30.82
N LEU A 40 -1.32 15.99 31.08
CA LEU A 40 -0.35 14.92 31.34
C LEU A 40 0.57 14.70 30.13
N HIS A 41 0.02 14.70 28.91
CA HIS A 41 0.79 14.55 27.68
C HIS A 41 1.82 15.66 27.52
N GLN A 42 1.45 16.92 27.77
CA GLN A 42 2.41 18.03 27.76
C GLN A 42 3.50 17.87 28.83
N CYS A 43 3.16 17.38 30.02
CA CYS A 43 4.14 17.06 31.05
C CYS A 43 5.16 16.01 30.59
N ILE A 44 4.68 14.93 29.94
CA ILE A 44 5.54 13.88 29.37
C ILE A 44 6.47 14.46 28.30
N LEU A 45 5.94 15.28 27.38
CA LEU A 45 6.72 15.90 26.31
C LEU A 45 7.80 16.85 26.86
N ASP A 46 7.43 17.74 27.79
CA ASP A 46 8.35 18.72 28.37
C ASP A 46 9.44 18.08 29.23
N ALA A 47 9.10 17.04 30.01
CA ALA A 47 10.07 16.31 30.84
C ALA A 47 11.00 15.43 29.99
N GLY A 48 10.56 15.02 28.80
CA GLY A 48 11.34 14.25 27.85
C GLY A 48 11.83 12.93 28.44
N TRP A 49 13.13 12.66 28.35
CA TRP A 49 13.73 11.41 28.83
C TRP A 49 13.76 11.31 30.37
N HIS A 50 13.64 12.44 31.09
CA HIS A 50 13.61 12.47 32.55
C HIS A 50 12.28 12.00 33.15
N PHE A 51 11.20 11.97 32.36
CA PHE A 51 9.95 11.38 32.83
C PHE A 51 10.18 9.87 33.03
N GLN A 52 9.86 9.27 34.17
CA GLN A 52 10.09 7.82 34.43
C GLN A 52 8.89 7.17 35.14
N LEU A 53 7.70 7.77 34.99
CA LEU A 53 6.46 7.36 35.65
C LEU A 53 5.43 6.76 34.67
N GLU A 54 5.91 6.24 33.53
CA GLU A 54 5.04 5.82 32.43
C GLU A 54 4.26 4.55 32.69
N LYS A 55 4.81 3.57 33.42
CA LYS A 55 4.24 2.21 33.49
C LYS A 55 2.78 2.21 33.94
N PRO A 56 2.39 2.87 35.05
CA PRO A 56 1.01 2.84 35.50
C PRO A 56 0.04 3.59 34.58
N ILE A 57 0.54 4.60 33.85
CA ILE A 57 -0.24 5.36 32.86
C ILE A 57 -0.50 4.48 31.63
N VAL A 58 0.55 3.81 31.14
CA VAL A 58 0.45 2.90 29.99
C VAL A 58 -0.50 1.75 30.33
N GLU A 59 -0.37 1.12 31.50
CA GLU A 59 -1.26 0.04 31.94
C GLU A 59 -2.73 0.48 31.96
N ASP A 60 -3.04 1.63 32.55
CA ASP A 60 -4.39 2.20 32.61
C ASP A 60 -4.96 2.56 31.23
N PHE A 61 -4.13 3.16 30.36
CA PHE A 61 -4.57 3.52 29.01
C PHE A 61 -4.78 2.28 28.14
N LEU A 62 -3.92 1.28 28.28
CA LEU A 62 -4.06 0.02 27.58
C LEU A 62 -5.26 -0.79 28.09
N SER A 63 -5.63 -0.74 29.38
CA SER A 63 -6.84 -1.43 29.85
C SER A 63 -8.12 -0.83 29.28
N HIS A 64 -8.10 0.45 28.86
CA HIS A 64 -9.27 1.20 28.41
C HIS A 64 -9.18 1.70 26.95
N LEU A 65 -8.51 0.96 26.05
CA LEU A 65 -8.37 1.35 24.64
C LEU A 65 -9.72 1.57 23.93
N ASP A 66 -10.77 0.90 24.36
CA ASP A 66 -12.11 0.96 23.79
C ASP A 66 -13.01 2.05 24.38
N HIS A 67 -12.43 3.06 25.03
CA HIS A 67 -13.16 4.17 25.63
C HIS A 67 -14.25 4.76 24.69
N PRO A 68 -15.49 4.99 25.15
CA PRO A 68 -16.62 5.34 24.27
C PRO A 68 -16.48 6.73 23.63
N TYR A 69 -15.88 7.68 24.32
CA TYR A 69 -15.70 9.05 23.82
C TYR A 69 -14.48 9.21 22.93
N LYS A 70 -14.70 9.75 21.73
CA LYS A 70 -13.66 10.04 20.74
C LYS A 70 -12.55 10.94 21.30
N GLY A 71 -12.89 12.06 21.94
CA GLY A 71 -11.88 12.99 22.45
C GLY A 71 -10.92 12.38 23.47
N VAL A 72 -11.38 11.37 24.23
CA VAL A 72 -10.53 10.61 25.15
C VAL A 72 -9.62 9.66 24.37
N ARG A 73 -10.17 8.89 23.41
CA ARG A 73 -9.36 8.02 22.53
C ARG A 73 -8.26 8.78 21.79
N ASP A 74 -8.59 9.97 21.28
CA ASP A 74 -7.63 10.83 20.58
C ASP A 74 -6.48 11.26 21.51
N ALA A 75 -6.80 11.66 22.73
CA ALA A 75 -5.79 12.05 23.72
C ALA A 75 -4.95 10.85 24.20
N VAL A 76 -5.59 9.70 24.44
CA VAL A 76 -4.91 8.44 24.83
C VAL A 76 -3.94 7.99 23.74
N GLY A 77 -4.39 7.88 22.49
CA GLY A 77 -3.57 7.43 21.37
C GLY A 77 -2.33 8.31 21.17
N ARG A 78 -2.50 9.64 21.20
CA ARG A 78 -1.39 10.60 21.09
C ARG A 78 -0.40 10.51 22.25
N THR A 79 -0.90 10.28 23.45
CA THR A 79 -0.05 10.12 24.64
C THR A 79 0.76 8.83 24.54
N LEU A 80 0.14 7.70 24.18
CA LEU A 80 0.83 6.42 23.95
C LEU A 80 1.90 6.52 22.86
N ALA A 81 1.65 7.31 21.80
CA ALA A 81 2.65 7.55 20.76
C ALA A 81 3.88 8.30 21.28
N SER A 82 3.67 9.23 22.20
CA SER A 82 4.75 10.11 22.67
C SER A 82 5.49 9.57 23.88
N ILE A 83 4.85 8.72 24.70
CA ILE A 83 5.40 8.30 26.00
C ILE A 83 6.66 7.43 25.87
N PHE A 84 6.81 6.73 24.74
CA PHE A 84 7.99 5.93 24.44
C PHE A 84 9.07 6.68 23.64
N ARG A 85 8.75 7.86 23.08
CA ARG A 85 9.62 8.60 22.15
C ARG A 85 11.00 8.92 22.72
N THR A 86 11.05 9.25 24.00
CA THR A 86 12.28 9.68 24.71
C THR A 86 12.88 8.58 25.58
N ARG A 87 12.38 7.33 25.47
CA ARG A 87 12.86 6.19 26.28
C ARG A 87 14.18 5.62 25.78
N TYR A 88 14.43 5.72 24.49
CA TYR A 88 15.68 5.28 23.92
C TYR A 88 16.78 6.30 24.22
N HIS A 89 17.85 5.84 24.87
CA HIS A 89 19.09 6.59 25.02
C HIS A 89 20.27 5.62 24.94
N GLU A 90 21.29 5.98 24.15
CA GLU A 90 22.56 5.27 24.16
C GLU A 90 23.47 5.92 25.19
N SER A 91 23.95 5.15 26.15
CA SER A 91 24.80 5.67 27.22
C SER A 91 25.90 4.67 27.52
N TYR A 92 27.13 5.14 27.39
CA TYR A 92 28.34 4.36 27.62
C TYR A 92 29.15 5.02 28.75
N PRO A 93 29.88 4.23 29.56
CA PRO A 93 30.69 4.80 30.64
C PRO A 93 31.79 5.77 30.16
N ASP A 94 32.33 5.51 28.96
CA ASP A 94 33.44 6.26 28.36
C ASP A 94 33.43 6.11 26.83
N ILE A 95 34.24 6.94 26.15
CA ILE A 95 34.33 6.99 24.68
C ILE A 95 34.92 5.68 24.12
N ASP A 96 35.87 5.06 24.82
CA ASP A 96 36.54 3.85 24.35
C ASP A 96 35.55 2.68 24.26
N LYS A 97 34.72 2.48 25.29
CA LYS A 97 33.65 1.48 25.28
C LYS A 97 32.58 1.74 24.24
N LEU A 98 32.23 3.01 24.02
CA LEU A 98 31.35 3.38 22.91
C LEU A 98 31.95 2.91 21.59
N ILE A 99 33.20 3.27 21.29
CA ILE A 99 33.85 2.92 20.02
C ILE A 99 33.96 1.41 19.83
N ILE A 100 34.35 0.66 20.87
CA ILE A 100 34.44 -0.80 20.83
C ILE A 100 33.06 -1.40 20.54
N SER A 101 32.04 -1.02 21.32
CA SER A 101 30.69 -1.56 21.17
C SER A 101 30.08 -1.27 19.80
N GLN A 102 30.31 -0.09 19.23
CA GLN A 102 29.79 0.26 17.90
C GLN A 102 30.49 -0.52 16.79
N LYS A 103 31.82 -0.70 16.88
CA LYS A 103 32.60 -1.49 15.90
C LYS A 103 32.23 -2.97 15.93
N GLU A 104 31.98 -3.53 17.11
CA GLU A 104 31.57 -4.92 17.27
C GLU A 104 30.14 -5.17 16.75
N ALA A 105 29.26 -4.18 16.85
CA ALA A 105 27.87 -4.30 16.43
C ALA A 105 27.72 -4.41 14.89
N SER A 106 28.30 -3.48 14.13
CA SER A 106 28.31 -3.55 12.66
C SER A 106 29.26 -2.52 12.04
N SER A 107 29.38 -2.54 10.70
CA SER A 107 30.10 -1.50 9.95
C SER A 107 29.49 -0.09 10.06
N ILE A 108 28.25 0.03 10.54
CA ILE A 108 27.52 1.29 10.70
C ILE A 108 27.08 1.54 12.16
N GLY A 109 27.55 0.73 13.13
CA GLY A 109 27.19 0.85 14.54
C GLY A 109 26.02 -0.02 14.98
N SER A 110 25.56 0.19 16.21
CA SER A 110 24.39 -0.48 16.78
C SER A 110 23.09 0.11 16.23
N ARG A 111 22.04 -0.71 16.20
CA ARG A 111 20.71 -0.26 15.77
C ARG A 111 20.01 0.51 16.88
N ALA A 112 19.65 1.75 16.58
CA ALA A 112 18.82 2.55 17.46
C ALA A 112 17.37 2.06 17.52
N TYR A 113 16.69 2.35 18.64
CA TYR A 113 15.27 2.07 18.85
C TYR A 113 14.88 0.60 18.60
N GLN A 114 15.64 -0.36 19.14
CA GLN A 114 15.19 -1.75 19.16
C GLN A 114 14.07 -1.94 20.19
N PRO A 115 12.98 -2.66 19.85
CA PRO A 115 11.90 -2.89 20.78
C PRO A 115 12.38 -3.81 21.93
N THR A 116 12.12 -3.41 23.17
CA THR A 116 12.39 -4.26 24.33
C THR A 116 11.44 -5.46 24.35
N LYS A 117 11.75 -6.48 25.17
CA LYS A 117 10.84 -7.63 25.34
C LYS A 117 9.50 -7.18 25.91
N GLU A 118 9.52 -6.24 26.84
CA GLU A 118 8.35 -5.66 27.49
C GLU A 118 7.47 -4.91 26.48
N PHE A 119 8.09 -4.06 25.64
CA PHE A 119 7.38 -3.34 24.58
C PHE A 119 6.80 -4.31 23.54
N SER A 120 7.57 -5.33 23.15
CA SER A 120 7.09 -6.34 22.20
C SER A 120 5.88 -7.10 22.74
N ASN A 121 5.96 -7.58 23.99
CA ASN A 121 4.84 -8.25 24.66
C ASN A 121 3.60 -7.36 24.77
N MET A 122 3.79 -6.07 25.05
CA MET A 122 2.73 -5.07 25.07
C MET A 122 2.05 -4.96 23.70
N VAL A 123 2.83 -4.79 22.62
CA VAL A 123 2.28 -4.70 21.24
C VAL A 123 1.51 -5.97 20.88
N TYR A 124 2.09 -7.16 21.08
CA TYR A 124 1.40 -8.42 20.81
C TYR A 124 0.12 -8.57 21.66
N GLY A 125 0.17 -8.20 22.94
CA GLY A 125 -0.99 -8.24 23.83
C GLY A 125 -2.14 -7.36 23.34
N VAL A 126 -1.84 -6.13 22.88
CA VAL A 126 -2.84 -5.21 22.31
C VAL A 126 -3.50 -5.82 21.08
N PHE A 127 -2.72 -6.31 20.12
CA PHE A 127 -3.26 -6.84 18.87
C PHE A 127 -3.96 -8.19 19.04
N ASN A 128 -3.52 -9.05 19.97
CA ASN A 128 -4.24 -10.26 20.34
C ASN A 128 -5.62 -9.93 20.95
N ARG A 129 -5.72 -8.84 21.72
CA ARG A 129 -7.01 -8.37 22.24
C ARG A 129 -7.89 -7.80 21.12
N LEU A 130 -7.34 -7.02 20.18
CA LEU A 130 -8.07 -6.56 19.00
C LEU A 130 -8.59 -7.74 18.17
N GLU A 131 -7.78 -8.79 17.99
CA GLU A 131 -8.17 -10.02 17.30
C GLU A 131 -9.38 -10.69 17.96
N LYS A 132 -9.35 -10.81 19.29
CA LYS A 132 -10.48 -11.33 20.06
C LYS A 132 -11.73 -10.47 19.87
N TRP A 133 -11.61 -9.15 20.04
CA TRP A 133 -12.74 -8.24 19.84
C TRP A 133 -13.30 -8.27 18.41
N ARG A 134 -12.46 -8.52 17.39
CA ARG A 134 -12.92 -8.66 16.01
C ARG A 134 -13.89 -9.82 15.84
N HIS A 135 -13.60 -10.96 16.46
CA HIS A 135 -14.45 -12.15 16.39
C HIS A 135 -15.71 -12.04 17.24
N GLU A 136 -15.67 -11.27 18.33
CA GLU A 136 -16.84 -10.98 19.16
C GLU A 136 -17.79 -9.97 18.50
N ARG A 137 -17.28 -9.12 17.61
CA ARG A 137 -18.09 -8.15 16.87
C ARG A 137 -18.98 -8.87 15.84
N THR A 138 -20.28 -8.62 15.91
CA THR A 138 -21.24 -9.09 14.90
C THR A 138 -21.03 -8.38 13.55
N PRO A 139 -20.92 -9.12 12.43
CA PRO A 139 -20.88 -8.53 11.09
C PRO A 139 -22.11 -7.65 10.83
N GLY A 140 -21.93 -6.47 10.22
CA GLY A 140 -23.02 -5.52 9.98
C GLY A 140 -23.40 -4.64 11.17
N GLN A 141 -22.78 -4.81 12.34
CA GLN A 141 -23.03 -3.94 13.49
C GLN A 141 -22.61 -2.49 13.19
N GLN A 142 -23.56 -1.56 13.26
CA GLN A 142 -23.33 -0.12 13.08
C GLN A 142 -23.00 0.61 14.39
N THR A 143 -23.41 0.06 15.53
CA THR A 143 -23.08 0.65 16.83
C THR A 143 -21.59 0.48 17.14
N PRO A 144 -20.93 1.44 17.81
CA PRO A 144 -19.57 1.28 18.27
C PRO A 144 -19.42 0.02 19.13
N SER A 145 -18.33 -0.71 18.93
CA SER A 145 -17.96 -1.90 19.67
C SER A 145 -16.58 -1.70 20.30
N SER A 146 -16.18 -2.60 21.20
CA SER A 146 -14.81 -2.58 21.73
C SER A 146 -13.77 -2.71 20.62
N TYR A 147 -14.06 -3.51 19.59
CA TYR A 147 -13.19 -3.61 18.41
C TYR A 147 -13.04 -2.26 17.70
N THR A 148 -14.14 -1.62 17.29
CA THR A 148 -14.05 -0.39 16.49
C THR A 148 -13.47 0.79 17.28
N SER A 149 -13.83 0.92 18.56
CA SER A 149 -13.29 1.95 19.44
C SER A 149 -11.81 1.70 19.75
N GLY A 150 -11.45 0.47 20.11
CA GLY A 150 -10.07 0.07 20.38
C GLY A 150 -9.15 0.24 19.18
N CYS A 151 -9.60 -0.16 17.99
CA CYS A 151 -8.84 0.03 16.75
C CYS A 151 -8.57 1.52 16.49
N LYS A 152 -9.55 2.41 16.67
CA LYS A 152 -9.34 3.86 16.49
C LYS A 152 -8.25 4.40 17.43
N THR A 153 -8.26 4.01 18.71
CA THR A 153 -7.21 4.41 19.67
C THR A 153 -5.84 3.89 19.24
N VAL A 154 -5.74 2.62 18.83
CA VAL A 154 -4.47 2.01 18.39
C VAL A 154 -3.98 2.65 17.08
N LEU A 155 -4.88 2.99 16.15
CA LEU A 155 -4.52 3.67 14.91
C LEU A 155 -3.97 5.08 15.17
N LEU A 156 -4.54 5.81 16.14
CA LEU A 156 -4.03 7.12 16.55
C LEU A 156 -2.66 7.01 17.25
N TRP A 157 -2.45 5.93 18.01
CA TRP A 157 -1.14 5.60 18.56
C TRP A 157 -0.11 5.31 17.46
N LEU A 158 -0.44 4.45 16.49
CA LEU A 158 0.45 4.12 15.39
C LEU A 158 0.75 5.34 14.51
N ASP A 159 -0.27 6.12 14.14
CA ASP A 159 -0.13 7.34 13.33
C ASP A 159 0.81 8.37 13.99
N GLY A 160 0.61 8.61 15.30
CA GLY A 160 1.49 9.47 16.07
C GLY A 160 2.93 8.95 16.10
N THR A 161 3.13 7.64 16.25
CA THR A 161 4.47 7.03 16.29
C THR A 161 5.15 7.09 14.93
N LEU A 162 4.42 6.79 13.84
CA LEU A 162 4.91 6.81 12.45
C LEU A 162 5.34 8.21 11.97
N SER A 163 4.94 9.25 12.70
CA SER A 163 5.32 10.64 12.43
C SER A 163 6.69 11.04 12.99
N SER A 164 7.41 10.11 13.66
CA SER A 164 8.75 10.38 14.20
C SER A 164 9.68 9.17 14.09
N TYR A 165 10.98 9.38 14.35
CA TYR A 165 12.05 8.42 13.97
C TYR A 165 11.99 7.10 14.75
N GLU A 166 11.47 7.14 15.98
CA GLU A 166 11.27 5.97 16.84
C GLU A 166 10.32 4.93 16.23
N CYS A 167 9.57 5.26 15.17
CA CYS A 167 8.75 4.30 14.43
C CYS A 167 9.54 3.12 13.87
N THR A 168 10.86 3.25 13.71
CA THR A 168 11.75 2.17 13.28
C THR A 168 11.76 0.98 14.26
N GLN A 169 11.36 1.19 15.52
CA GLN A 169 11.15 0.11 16.50
C GLN A 169 9.96 -0.79 16.14
N LEU A 170 9.03 -0.30 15.31
CA LEU A 170 7.81 -1.02 14.94
C LEU A 170 8.01 -1.98 13.76
N LEU A 171 9.13 -1.88 13.04
CA LEU A 171 9.42 -2.68 11.84
C LEU A 171 9.21 -4.19 12.03
N PRO A 172 9.65 -4.83 13.14
CA PRO A 172 9.44 -6.27 13.33
C PRO A 172 7.97 -6.69 13.36
N PHE A 173 7.05 -5.78 13.67
CA PHE A 173 5.62 -6.07 13.74
C PHE A 173 4.89 -5.89 12.40
N PHE A 174 5.54 -5.31 11.38
CA PHE A 174 4.87 -5.03 10.11
C PHE A 174 4.41 -6.29 9.37
N PRO A 175 5.26 -7.31 9.13
CA PRO A 175 4.91 -8.42 8.24
C PRO A 175 3.87 -9.38 8.82
N GLN A 176 3.87 -9.59 10.13
CA GLN A 176 3.04 -10.63 10.76
C GLN A 176 1.85 -10.06 11.52
N LEU A 177 1.94 -8.83 12.05
CA LEU A 177 0.93 -8.27 12.94
C LEU A 177 0.16 -7.13 12.28
N PHE A 178 0.85 -6.09 11.82
CA PHE A 178 0.17 -4.85 11.44
C PHE A 178 -0.58 -4.97 10.11
N ILE A 179 0.04 -5.55 9.07
CA ILE A 179 -0.57 -5.58 7.74
C ILE A 179 -1.98 -6.21 7.77
N GLU A 180 -2.11 -7.41 8.32
CA GLU A 180 -3.39 -8.14 8.31
C GLU A 180 -4.44 -7.44 9.17
N GLN A 181 -4.04 -6.96 10.36
CA GLN A 181 -4.94 -6.24 11.26
C GLN A 181 -5.47 -4.94 10.63
N LEU A 182 -4.60 -4.17 9.97
CA LEU A 182 -5.03 -2.96 9.26
C LEU A 182 -5.96 -3.28 8.08
N LEU A 183 -5.73 -4.38 7.37
CA LEU A 183 -6.64 -4.85 6.31
C LEU A 183 -8.01 -5.22 6.87
N HIS A 184 -8.07 -5.93 8.00
CA HIS A 184 -9.33 -6.22 8.68
C HIS A 184 -10.05 -4.97 9.17
N MET A 185 -9.33 -3.98 9.71
CA MET A 185 -9.91 -2.69 10.09
C MET A 185 -10.52 -1.95 8.88
N MET A 186 -9.83 -1.97 7.73
CA MET A 186 -10.33 -1.37 6.49
C MET A 186 -11.51 -2.13 5.86
N ASP A 187 -11.80 -3.35 6.29
CA ASP A 187 -12.93 -4.15 5.81
C ASP A 187 -14.22 -3.94 6.64
N VAL A 188 -14.15 -3.15 7.72
CA VAL A 188 -15.32 -2.73 8.51
C VAL A 188 -16.08 -1.63 7.76
N LYS A 189 -17.02 -2.02 6.89
CA LYS A 189 -17.78 -1.10 6.03
C LYS A 189 -18.71 -0.17 6.79
N GLU A 190 -19.11 -0.56 7.99
CA GLU A 190 -20.04 0.20 8.82
C GLU A 190 -19.39 1.40 9.51
N ASP A 191 -18.06 1.52 9.49
CA ASP A 191 -17.32 2.58 10.16
C ASP A 191 -16.32 3.27 9.21
N PRO A 192 -16.76 4.27 8.41
CA PRO A 192 -15.91 4.97 7.45
C PRO A 192 -14.71 5.70 8.08
N GLU A 193 -14.85 6.16 9.34
CA GLU A 193 -13.74 6.79 10.07
C GLU A 193 -12.64 5.77 10.35
N LEU A 194 -13.01 4.56 10.81
CA LEU A 194 -12.06 3.47 11.03
C LEU A 194 -11.36 3.08 9.72
N GLN A 195 -12.10 2.95 8.61
CA GLN A 195 -11.51 2.62 7.31
C GLN A 195 -10.49 3.67 6.86
N SER A 196 -10.83 4.95 7.00
CA SER A 196 -9.96 6.07 6.61
C SER A 196 -8.68 6.10 7.45
N LEU A 197 -8.79 5.96 8.77
CA LEU A 197 -7.65 5.92 9.69
C LEU A 197 -6.75 4.70 9.42
N ALA A 198 -7.35 3.52 9.23
CA ALA A 198 -6.60 2.30 8.95
C ALA A 198 -5.86 2.38 7.62
N TYR A 199 -6.51 2.92 6.58
CA TYR A 199 -5.87 3.17 5.29
C TYR A 199 -4.72 4.18 5.41
N HIS A 200 -4.90 5.24 6.21
CA HIS A 200 -3.86 6.25 6.45
C HIS A 200 -2.60 5.64 7.09
N VAL A 201 -2.75 4.84 8.14
CA VAL A 201 -1.63 4.14 8.80
C VAL A 201 -1.00 3.11 7.86
N PHE A 202 -1.84 2.34 7.15
CA PHE A 202 -1.40 1.27 6.26
C PHE A 202 -0.49 1.77 5.13
N ARG A 203 -0.83 2.90 4.48
CA ARG A 203 -0.01 3.47 3.40
C ARG A 203 1.31 4.10 3.90
N HIS A 204 1.44 4.35 5.21
CA HIS A 204 2.65 4.91 5.79
C HIS A 204 3.70 3.85 6.08
N LEU A 205 3.32 2.60 6.33
CA LEU A 205 4.26 1.52 6.68
C LEU A 205 5.48 1.44 5.74
N PRO A 206 5.33 1.44 4.40
CA PRO A 206 6.48 1.33 3.51
C PRO A 206 7.36 2.59 3.43
N ASN A 207 6.93 3.70 4.04
CA ASN A 207 7.75 4.92 4.14
C ASN A 207 8.72 4.86 5.33
N VAL A 208 8.55 3.92 6.26
CA VAL A 208 9.48 3.75 7.38
C VAL A 208 10.82 3.20 6.85
N PRO A 209 11.97 3.80 7.21
CA PRO A 209 13.26 3.31 6.75
C PRO A 209 13.58 1.92 7.31
N HIS A 210 13.58 0.89 6.46
CA HIS A 210 14.10 -0.42 6.82
C HIS A 210 15.64 -0.41 6.87
N PRO A 211 16.30 -1.20 7.72
CA PRO A 211 17.72 -1.49 7.53
C PRO A 211 17.97 -2.20 6.20
N ALA A 212 19.18 -2.13 5.66
CA ALA A 212 19.52 -2.82 4.41
C ALA A 212 19.42 -4.35 4.60
N GLY A 213 18.62 -5.02 3.78
CA GLY A 213 18.43 -6.48 3.85
C GLY A 213 17.34 -6.96 4.83
N GLU A 214 16.70 -6.05 5.57
CA GLU A 214 15.61 -6.38 6.50
C GLU A 214 14.21 -6.06 5.94
N ASP A 215 14.11 -5.73 4.65
CA ASP A 215 12.85 -5.45 3.97
C ASP A 215 12.19 -6.69 3.34
N SER A 216 12.92 -7.81 3.22
CA SER A 216 12.44 -9.00 2.50
C SER A 216 11.19 -9.63 3.11
N GLU A 217 11.09 -9.73 4.44
CA GLU A 217 9.90 -10.30 5.09
C GLU A 217 8.65 -9.43 4.85
N PHE A 218 8.83 -8.11 4.90
CA PHE A 218 7.75 -7.16 4.59
C PHE A 218 7.30 -7.28 3.13
N VAL A 219 8.25 -7.37 2.19
CA VAL A 219 7.98 -7.61 0.77
C VAL A 219 7.25 -8.94 0.57
N ASP A 220 7.71 -10.02 1.19
CA ASP A 220 7.11 -11.34 1.07
C ASP A 220 5.68 -11.39 1.61
N THR A 221 5.38 -10.69 2.72
CA THR A 221 3.99 -10.55 3.20
C THR A 221 3.11 -9.81 2.21
N LEU A 222 3.58 -8.68 1.66
CA LEU A 222 2.80 -7.93 0.67
C LEU A 222 2.47 -8.82 -0.54
N ILE A 223 3.48 -9.55 -1.04
CA ILE A 223 3.34 -10.46 -2.19
C ILE A 223 2.38 -11.60 -1.89
N ARG A 224 2.50 -12.23 -0.70
CA ARG A 224 1.58 -13.27 -0.26
C ARG A 224 0.15 -12.78 -0.32
N ILE A 225 -0.17 -11.65 0.32
CA ILE A 225 -1.53 -11.11 0.35
C ILE A 225 -2.01 -10.73 -1.07
N GLY A 226 -1.14 -10.13 -1.87
CA GLY A 226 -1.44 -9.76 -3.26
C GLY A 226 -1.79 -10.95 -4.14
N ARG A 227 -1.27 -12.15 -3.81
CA ARG A 227 -1.53 -13.39 -4.56
C ARG A 227 -2.66 -14.23 -3.98
N THR A 228 -2.81 -14.27 -2.67
CA THR A 228 -3.66 -15.27 -1.99
C THR A 228 -4.89 -14.71 -1.31
N SER A 229 -5.01 -13.39 -1.11
CA SER A 229 -6.19 -12.83 -0.45
C SER A 229 -7.45 -13.00 -1.31
N GLN A 230 -8.53 -13.47 -0.69
CA GLN A 230 -9.83 -13.59 -1.33
C GLN A 230 -10.47 -12.22 -1.62
N SER A 231 -10.15 -11.21 -0.79
CA SER A 231 -10.67 -9.85 -0.96
C SER A 231 -9.86 -9.10 -2.00
N TRP A 232 -10.49 -8.78 -3.13
CA TRP A 232 -9.86 -7.97 -4.18
C TRP A 232 -9.49 -6.57 -3.69
N HIS A 233 -10.23 -6.01 -2.72
CA HIS A 233 -9.88 -4.76 -2.06
C HIS A 233 -8.55 -4.87 -1.33
N GLN A 234 -8.30 -5.98 -0.62
CA GLN A 234 -7.02 -6.20 0.06
C GLN A 234 -5.88 -6.36 -0.95
N ARG A 235 -6.09 -7.13 -2.03
CA ARG A 235 -5.09 -7.26 -3.12
C ARG A 235 -4.74 -5.90 -3.72
N LEU A 236 -5.75 -5.06 -3.98
CA LEU A 236 -5.55 -3.69 -4.48
C LEU A 236 -4.79 -2.81 -3.47
N ARG A 237 -5.11 -2.88 -2.17
CA ARG A 237 -4.46 -2.09 -1.12
C ARG A 237 -2.98 -2.48 -0.97
N VAL A 238 -2.64 -3.77 -0.90
CA VAL A 238 -1.23 -4.16 -0.75
C VAL A 238 -0.37 -3.77 -1.94
N MET A 239 -0.93 -3.71 -3.14
CA MET A 239 -0.22 -3.22 -4.33
C MET A 239 0.23 -1.76 -4.19
N ILE A 240 -0.55 -0.90 -3.51
CA ILE A 240 -0.14 0.47 -3.20
C ILE A 240 1.12 0.44 -2.32
N ASN A 241 1.19 -0.45 -1.34
CA ASN A 241 2.38 -0.59 -0.49
C ASN A 241 3.57 -1.21 -1.24
N MET A 242 3.35 -2.14 -2.16
CA MET A 242 4.39 -2.64 -3.08
C MET A 242 4.97 -1.51 -3.93
N GLN A 243 4.12 -0.61 -4.43
CA GLN A 243 4.54 0.55 -5.19
C GLN A 243 5.40 1.50 -4.35
N ILE A 244 4.94 1.83 -3.13
CA ILE A 244 5.64 2.76 -2.24
C ILE A 244 7.00 2.19 -1.81
N ILE A 245 7.05 0.91 -1.37
CA ILE A 245 8.33 0.30 -0.97
C ILE A 245 9.30 0.26 -2.14
N TYR A 246 8.82 -0.10 -3.34
CA TYR A 246 9.65 -0.15 -4.54
C TYR A 246 10.31 1.19 -4.84
N PHE A 247 9.56 2.31 -4.82
CA PHE A 247 10.12 3.62 -5.10
C PHE A 247 11.00 4.16 -3.97
N ARG A 248 10.54 4.06 -2.72
CA ARG A 248 11.29 4.58 -1.57
C ARG A 248 12.62 3.85 -1.37
N ARG A 249 12.66 2.58 -1.72
CA ARG A 249 13.80 1.69 -1.47
C ARG A 249 14.47 1.20 -2.75
N LEU A 250 14.20 1.79 -3.91
CA LEU A 250 14.65 1.29 -5.22
C LEU A 250 16.14 0.87 -5.27
N PHE A 251 17.01 1.65 -4.63
CA PHE A 251 18.46 1.41 -4.59
C PHE A 251 18.91 0.51 -3.44
N LEU A 252 18.06 0.28 -2.44
CA LEU A 252 18.34 -0.51 -1.24
C LEU A 252 17.70 -1.90 -1.27
N LEU A 253 16.62 -2.09 -2.04
CA LEU A 253 16.00 -3.39 -2.26
C LEU A 253 17.00 -4.34 -2.93
N SER A 254 17.04 -5.57 -2.44
CA SER A 254 17.81 -6.63 -3.07
C SER A 254 17.38 -6.86 -4.52
N LYS A 255 18.26 -7.40 -5.37
CA LYS A 255 17.87 -7.78 -6.75
C LYS A 255 16.69 -8.76 -6.74
N VAL A 256 16.73 -9.73 -5.83
CA VAL A 256 15.69 -10.76 -5.67
C VAL A 256 14.35 -10.15 -5.31
N ASP A 257 14.29 -9.23 -4.34
CA ASP A 257 13.03 -8.64 -3.92
C ASP A 257 12.43 -7.70 -4.98
N ARG A 258 13.28 -7.00 -5.73
CA ARG A 258 12.84 -6.23 -6.90
C ARG A 258 12.18 -7.11 -7.95
N GLU A 259 12.80 -8.24 -8.29
CA GLU A 259 12.25 -9.21 -9.26
C GLU A 259 10.94 -9.82 -8.75
N LYS A 260 10.88 -10.23 -7.48
CA LYS A 260 9.66 -10.74 -6.85
C LYS A 260 8.50 -9.73 -6.93
N LEU A 261 8.76 -8.45 -6.64
CA LEU A 261 7.77 -7.37 -6.74
C LEU A 261 7.29 -7.18 -8.19
N PHE A 262 8.20 -7.12 -9.16
CA PHE A 262 7.85 -7.03 -10.58
C PHE A 262 6.98 -8.20 -11.03
N ASP A 263 7.39 -9.42 -10.72
CA ASP A 263 6.67 -10.63 -11.12
C ASP A 263 5.30 -10.70 -10.40
N CYS A 264 5.20 -10.25 -9.15
CA CYS A 264 3.92 -10.16 -8.45
C CYS A 264 2.96 -9.18 -9.14
N VAL A 265 3.37 -7.92 -9.37
CA VAL A 265 2.53 -6.91 -10.01
C VAL A 265 2.17 -7.31 -11.44
N ALA A 266 3.10 -7.89 -12.20
CA ALA A 266 2.83 -8.41 -13.54
C ALA A 266 1.79 -9.54 -13.53
N ASN A 267 1.82 -10.43 -12.54
CA ASN A 267 0.83 -11.50 -12.40
C ASN A 267 -0.55 -10.97 -11.97
N MET A 268 -0.61 -9.86 -11.24
CA MET A 268 -1.88 -9.19 -10.87
C MET A 268 -2.63 -8.61 -12.09
N LEU A 269 -2.00 -8.52 -13.27
CA LEU A 269 -2.70 -8.21 -14.52
C LEU A 269 -3.69 -9.31 -14.94
N GLU A 270 -3.53 -10.53 -14.45
CA GLU A 270 -4.42 -11.67 -14.68
C GLU A 270 -5.46 -11.85 -13.56
N ASP A 271 -5.59 -10.86 -12.66
CA ASP A 271 -6.58 -10.91 -11.57
C ASP A 271 -8.02 -11.00 -12.10
N PRO A 272 -8.91 -11.78 -11.46
CA PRO A 272 -10.32 -11.83 -11.84
C PRO A 272 -11.00 -10.45 -11.83
N GLN A 273 -10.60 -9.57 -10.90
CA GLN A 273 -11.19 -8.25 -10.73
C GLN A 273 -10.54 -7.21 -11.65
N HIS A 274 -11.36 -6.46 -12.39
CA HIS A 274 -10.88 -5.46 -13.34
C HIS A 274 -10.05 -4.34 -12.68
N GLU A 275 -10.50 -3.83 -11.53
CA GLU A 275 -9.85 -2.74 -10.80
C GLU A 275 -8.44 -3.12 -10.36
N VAL A 276 -8.23 -4.39 -9.96
CA VAL A 276 -6.90 -4.90 -9.61
C VAL A 276 -6.00 -4.92 -10.85
N ARG A 277 -6.51 -5.39 -11.99
CA ARG A 277 -5.76 -5.39 -13.26
C ARG A 277 -5.39 -3.98 -13.72
N ALA A 278 -6.33 -3.03 -13.65
CA ALA A 278 -6.07 -1.64 -14.01
C ALA A 278 -5.01 -1.01 -13.09
N GLY A 279 -5.11 -1.24 -11.78
CA GLY A 279 -4.11 -0.78 -10.81
C GLY A 279 -2.74 -1.44 -11.02
N ALA A 280 -2.70 -2.73 -11.39
CA ALA A 280 -1.45 -3.43 -11.71
C ALA A 280 -0.78 -2.86 -12.96
N SER A 281 -1.54 -2.52 -13.99
CA SER A 281 -1.03 -1.86 -15.21
C SER A 281 -0.38 -0.51 -14.89
N ALA A 282 -1.07 0.33 -14.09
CA ALA A 282 -0.55 1.63 -13.68
C ALA A 282 0.70 1.49 -12.81
N THR A 283 0.69 0.55 -11.86
CA THR A 283 1.81 0.27 -10.95
C THR A 283 3.03 -0.22 -11.73
N LEU A 284 2.85 -1.18 -12.64
CA LEU A 284 3.91 -1.73 -13.48
C LEU A 284 4.56 -0.65 -14.35
N SER A 285 3.75 0.22 -14.98
CA SER A 285 4.23 1.37 -15.75
C SER A 285 5.12 2.30 -14.90
N GLY A 286 4.67 2.63 -13.69
CA GLY A 286 5.44 3.43 -12.74
C GLY A 286 6.75 2.78 -12.32
N MET A 287 6.72 1.49 -11.96
CA MET A 287 7.90 0.73 -11.56
C MET A 287 8.95 0.73 -12.68
N ILE A 288 8.55 0.48 -13.93
CA ILE A 288 9.46 0.53 -15.10
C ILE A 288 10.02 1.93 -15.27
N ARG A 289 9.17 2.96 -15.27
CA ARG A 289 9.56 4.36 -15.48
C ARG A 289 10.65 4.82 -14.51
N CYS A 290 10.49 4.51 -13.22
CA CYS A 290 11.45 4.97 -12.21
C CYS A 290 12.67 4.07 -12.04
N SER A 291 12.68 2.88 -12.65
CA SER A 291 13.80 1.94 -12.55
C SER A 291 15.08 2.51 -13.19
N PRO A 292 16.28 2.15 -12.68
CA PRO A 292 17.54 2.49 -13.34
C PRO A 292 17.57 1.95 -14.77
N VAL A 293 18.26 2.64 -15.67
CA VAL A 293 18.25 2.34 -17.12
C VAL A 293 18.54 0.87 -17.43
N ALA A 294 19.55 0.27 -16.77
CA ALA A 294 19.91 -1.13 -16.98
C ALA A 294 18.74 -2.08 -16.64
N LEU A 295 18.17 -1.94 -15.43
CA LEU A 295 17.03 -2.75 -14.98
C LEU A 295 15.78 -2.50 -15.83
N ARG A 296 15.53 -1.24 -16.21
CA ARG A 296 14.41 -0.87 -17.06
C ARG A 296 14.47 -1.58 -18.40
N ASN A 297 15.62 -1.55 -19.06
CA ASN A 297 15.81 -2.19 -20.37
C ASN A 297 15.63 -3.70 -20.29
N GLU A 298 16.19 -4.34 -19.25
CA GLU A 298 16.02 -5.77 -18.98
C GLU A 298 14.55 -6.14 -18.80
N MET A 299 13.84 -5.42 -17.92
CA MET A 299 12.43 -5.69 -17.62
C MET A 299 11.52 -5.42 -18.82
N VAL A 300 11.78 -4.37 -19.60
CA VAL A 300 11.01 -4.07 -20.83
C VAL A 300 11.11 -5.22 -21.82
N LEU A 301 12.30 -5.78 -22.07
CA LEU A 301 12.47 -6.91 -22.97
C LEU A 301 11.74 -8.15 -22.46
N LYS A 302 11.98 -8.53 -21.19
CA LYS A 302 11.34 -9.70 -20.55
C LYS A 302 9.81 -9.62 -20.62
N LEU A 303 9.23 -8.48 -20.25
CA LEU A 303 7.78 -8.29 -20.18
C LEU A 303 7.16 -8.12 -21.57
N ARG A 304 7.83 -7.45 -22.51
CA ARG A 304 7.38 -7.35 -23.91
C ARG A 304 7.21 -8.74 -24.49
N ASP A 305 8.22 -9.59 -24.36
CA ASP A 305 8.19 -10.93 -24.96
C ASP A 305 7.12 -11.80 -24.31
N ARG A 306 6.99 -11.74 -22.98
CA ARG A 306 5.91 -12.42 -22.23
C ARG A 306 4.53 -12.01 -22.73
N PHE A 307 4.22 -10.71 -22.76
CA PHE A 307 2.87 -10.24 -23.06
C PHE A 307 2.54 -10.32 -24.55
N THR A 308 3.51 -10.08 -25.44
CA THR A 308 3.32 -10.30 -26.89
C THR A 308 3.02 -11.77 -27.18
N LYS A 309 3.78 -12.71 -26.59
CA LYS A 309 3.51 -14.15 -26.71
C LYS A 309 2.12 -14.50 -26.20
N SER A 310 1.76 -14.02 -25.00
CA SER A 310 0.43 -14.26 -24.43
C SER A 310 -0.69 -13.72 -25.31
N LEU A 311 -0.54 -12.53 -25.89
CA LEU A 311 -1.52 -11.93 -26.79
C LEU A 311 -1.71 -12.73 -28.08
N ILE A 312 -0.63 -13.26 -28.66
CA ILE A 312 -0.70 -14.03 -29.91
C ILE A 312 -1.30 -15.41 -29.68
N GLN A 313 -0.97 -16.06 -28.57
CA GLN A 313 -1.39 -17.44 -28.27
C GLN A 313 -2.85 -17.57 -27.81
N HIS A 314 -3.49 -16.47 -27.39
CA HIS A 314 -4.84 -16.48 -26.81
C HIS A 314 -5.84 -15.62 -27.60
N PRO A 315 -6.08 -15.86 -28.91
CA PRO A 315 -7.04 -15.09 -29.71
C PRO A 315 -8.47 -15.29 -29.20
N LEU A 316 -9.28 -14.23 -29.20
CA LEU A 316 -10.72 -14.37 -28.92
C LEU A 316 -11.43 -14.99 -30.13
N PRO A 317 -12.40 -15.89 -29.91
CA PRO A 317 -13.24 -16.40 -30.99
C PRO A 317 -13.94 -15.24 -31.70
N LYS A 318 -13.80 -15.19 -33.03
CA LYS A 318 -14.60 -14.25 -33.83
C LYS A 318 -16.06 -14.66 -33.71
N LYS A 319 -16.96 -13.72 -33.39
CA LYS A 319 -18.40 -13.98 -33.50
C LYS A 319 -18.67 -14.53 -34.92
N PRO A 320 -19.37 -15.66 -35.08
CA PRO A 320 -19.76 -16.12 -36.40
C PRO A 320 -20.54 -14.99 -37.06
N ARG A 321 -20.04 -14.51 -38.20
CA ARG A 321 -20.78 -13.59 -39.04
C ARG A 321 -22.00 -14.38 -39.53
N ILE A 322 -23.20 -14.05 -39.05
CA ILE A 322 -24.44 -14.58 -39.60
C ILE A 322 -24.53 -14.03 -41.02
N TYR A 323 -23.96 -14.76 -41.97
CA TYR A 323 -24.25 -14.61 -43.38
C TYR A 323 -25.34 -15.62 -43.72
N THR A 324 -26.33 -15.14 -44.46
CA THR A 324 -27.34 -15.88 -45.25
C THR A 324 -28.74 -16.10 -44.64
N SER A 325 -29.69 -15.44 -45.33
CA SER A 325 -30.95 -15.94 -45.88
C SER A 325 -31.85 -16.82 -45.01
N GLY A 326 -33.12 -16.38 -44.93
CA GLY A 326 -34.18 -17.05 -44.20
C GLY A 326 -34.22 -18.56 -44.42
N PHE A 327 -33.90 -19.30 -43.36
CA PHE A 327 -34.72 -20.38 -42.83
C PHE A 327 -34.26 -20.57 -41.38
N SER A 328 -35.14 -20.24 -40.46
CA SER A 328 -34.94 -20.34 -39.02
C SER A 328 -34.71 -21.80 -38.60
N SER A 329 -33.61 -22.07 -37.89
CA SER A 329 -33.57 -23.16 -36.91
C SER A 329 -32.86 -22.69 -35.65
N ALA A 330 -33.57 -22.84 -34.53
CA ALA A 330 -33.17 -22.62 -33.14
C ALA A 330 -32.58 -21.25 -32.80
N THR A 331 -33.47 -20.35 -32.38
CA THR A 331 -33.28 -19.40 -31.28
C THR A 331 -31.98 -19.56 -30.49
N SER A 332 -30.90 -18.89 -30.91
CA SER A 332 -29.83 -18.49 -29.98
C SER A 332 -30.35 -17.26 -29.22
N THR A 333 -31.21 -17.50 -28.24
CA THR A 333 -31.55 -16.48 -27.26
C THR A 333 -30.25 -15.92 -26.68
N GLY A 334 -30.04 -14.62 -26.82
CA GLY A 334 -28.83 -13.89 -26.48
C GLY A 334 -28.55 -13.82 -24.97
N THR A 335 -28.34 -14.96 -24.35
CA THR A 335 -27.97 -15.15 -22.94
C THR A 335 -27.05 -16.36 -22.79
N SER A 336 -26.03 -16.50 -23.65
CA SER A 336 -24.95 -17.43 -23.37
C SER A 336 -24.15 -16.85 -22.20
N THR A 337 -24.42 -17.31 -20.98
CA THR A 337 -23.55 -17.09 -19.83
C THR A 337 -22.12 -17.44 -20.26
N PRO A 338 -21.17 -16.48 -20.22
CA PRO A 338 -19.82 -16.74 -20.69
C PRO A 338 -19.24 -17.90 -19.89
N THR A 339 -18.74 -18.92 -20.60
CA THR A 339 -18.14 -20.08 -19.94
C THR A 339 -16.95 -19.64 -19.09
N PRO A 340 -16.62 -20.37 -18.01
CA PRO A 340 -15.43 -20.06 -17.20
C PRO A 340 -14.15 -19.98 -18.04
N GLU A 341 -14.04 -20.83 -19.07
CA GLU A 341 -12.93 -20.82 -20.03
C GLU A 341 -12.91 -19.55 -20.88
N HIS A 342 -14.05 -19.10 -21.40
CA HIS A 342 -14.14 -17.85 -22.15
C HIS A 342 -13.75 -16.66 -21.27
N THR A 343 -14.23 -16.61 -20.02
CA THR A 343 -13.86 -15.56 -19.06
C THR A 343 -12.37 -15.57 -18.78
N ARG A 344 -11.76 -16.74 -18.55
CA ARG A 344 -10.31 -16.88 -18.36
C ARG A 344 -9.52 -16.40 -19.60
N LEU A 345 -10.00 -16.72 -20.80
CA LEU A 345 -9.40 -16.26 -22.06
C LEU A 345 -9.47 -14.73 -22.19
N VAL A 346 -10.63 -14.11 -21.90
CA VAL A 346 -10.77 -12.66 -21.87
C VAL A 346 -9.80 -12.04 -20.85
N ILE A 347 -9.67 -12.64 -19.66
CA ILE A 347 -8.77 -12.14 -18.62
C ILE A 347 -7.31 -12.21 -19.07
N THR A 348 -6.88 -13.36 -19.57
CA THR A 348 -5.50 -13.60 -20.04
C THR A 348 -5.14 -12.63 -21.18
N ARG A 349 -6.06 -12.43 -22.12
CA ARG A 349 -5.86 -11.52 -23.25
C ARG A 349 -5.85 -10.06 -22.82
N HIS A 350 -6.75 -9.66 -21.91
CA HIS A 350 -6.76 -8.32 -21.32
C HIS A 350 -5.47 -8.04 -20.54
N ALA A 351 -4.97 -9.02 -19.79
CA ALA A 351 -3.71 -8.91 -19.05
C ALA A 351 -2.52 -8.62 -20.00
N ALA A 352 -2.48 -9.30 -21.15
CA ALA A 352 -1.47 -9.05 -22.17
C ALA A 352 -1.56 -7.64 -22.77
N VAL A 353 -2.78 -7.17 -23.07
CA VAL A 353 -3.01 -5.79 -23.56
C VAL A 353 -2.56 -4.76 -22.53
N LEU A 354 -2.97 -4.92 -21.26
CA LEU A 354 -2.59 -4.01 -20.19
C LEU A 354 -1.09 -4.04 -19.93
N GLY A 355 -0.46 -5.21 -19.94
CA GLY A 355 0.98 -5.37 -19.79
C GLY A 355 1.76 -4.62 -20.86
N LEU A 356 1.41 -4.79 -22.13
CA LEU A 356 2.01 -4.04 -23.24
C LEU A 356 1.71 -2.53 -23.15
N GLY A 357 0.49 -2.17 -22.74
CA GLY A 357 0.10 -0.79 -22.48
C GLY A 357 0.93 -0.13 -21.38
N ALA A 358 1.22 -0.85 -20.30
CA ALA A 358 2.07 -0.39 -19.21
C ALA A 358 3.50 -0.11 -19.69
N LEU A 359 4.05 -0.94 -20.60
CA LEU A 359 5.36 -0.67 -21.22
C LEU A 359 5.34 0.64 -22.00
N ILE A 360 4.32 0.88 -22.84
CA ILE A 360 4.18 2.11 -23.62
C ILE A 360 4.08 3.32 -22.69
N GLN A 361 3.18 3.25 -21.70
CA GLN A 361 2.94 4.32 -20.74
C GLN A 361 4.12 4.61 -19.81
N ALA A 362 5.08 3.69 -19.68
CA ALA A 362 6.29 3.93 -18.90
C ALA A 362 7.20 5.00 -19.54
N PHE A 363 7.04 5.27 -20.85
CA PHE A 363 7.85 6.22 -21.62
C PHE A 363 6.97 7.31 -22.28
N PRO A 364 6.30 8.16 -21.48
CA PRO A 364 5.32 9.13 -22.00
C PRO A 364 5.96 10.19 -22.92
N TYR A 365 7.19 10.64 -22.60
CA TYR A 365 7.82 11.81 -23.23
C TYR A 365 9.13 11.49 -23.98
N THR A 366 9.49 10.22 -24.12
CA THR A 366 10.72 9.83 -24.85
C THR A 366 10.51 10.00 -26.35
N SER A 367 11.05 11.06 -26.95
CA SER A 367 10.96 11.37 -28.38
C SER A 367 12.38 11.45 -28.98
N PRO A 368 12.70 10.67 -30.04
CA PRO A 368 11.86 9.66 -30.69
C PRO A 368 11.52 8.49 -29.75
N PRO A 369 10.44 7.73 -30.00
CA PRO A 369 10.07 6.60 -29.17
C PRO A 369 11.14 5.50 -29.21
N PRO A 370 11.29 4.70 -28.14
CA PRO A 370 12.20 3.55 -28.15
C PRO A 370 11.92 2.60 -29.33
N PRO A 371 12.95 1.99 -29.96
CA PRO A 371 12.78 1.19 -31.19
C PRO A 371 11.79 0.02 -31.09
N TRP A 372 11.59 -0.53 -29.89
CA TRP A 372 10.63 -1.62 -29.66
C TRP A 372 9.17 -1.15 -29.62
N MET A 373 8.92 0.13 -29.35
CA MET A 373 7.57 0.66 -29.07
C MET A 373 6.65 0.68 -30.29
N PRO A 374 7.09 1.10 -31.50
CA PRO A 374 6.27 0.99 -32.71
C PRO A 374 5.75 -0.43 -32.95
N GLY A 375 6.62 -1.45 -32.85
CA GLY A 375 6.22 -2.84 -33.03
C GLY A 375 5.16 -3.31 -32.02
N VAL A 376 5.22 -2.85 -30.77
CA VAL A 376 4.22 -3.15 -29.74
C VAL A 376 2.88 -2.46 -30.05
N LEU A 377 2.91 -1.20 -30.46
CA LEU A 377 1.71 -0.45 -30.83
C LEU A 377 0.96 -1.09 -32.00
N ILE A 378 1.70 -1.56 -33.01
CA ILE A 378 1.12 -2.27 -34.17
C ILE A 378 0.60 -3.64 -33.78
N THR A 379 1.31 -4.35 -32.91
CA THR A 379 0.82 -5.62 -32.36
C THR A 379 -0.51 -5.43 -31.62
N LEU A 380 -0.65 -4.38 -30.81
CA LEU A 380 -1.91 -4.05 -30.13
C LEU A 380 -3.02 -3.68 -31.12
N SER A 381 -2.72 -2.81 -32.10
CA SER A 381 -3.68 -2.37 -33.13
C SER A 381 -4.22 -3.57 -33.92
N THR A 382 -3.33 -4.33 -34.56
CA THR A 382 -3.70 -5.39 -35.51
C THR A 382 -4.28 -6.63 -34.82
N LYS A 383 -3.80 -6.98 -33.62
CA LYS A 383 -4.22 -8.22 -32.96
C LYS A 383 -5.40 -8.04 -32.01
N ALA A 384 -5.60 -6.86 -31.41
CA ALA A 384 -6.53 -6.72 -30.31
C ALA A 384 -7.46 -5.49 -30.35
N ALA A 385 -7.26 -4.50 -31.24
CA ALA A 385 -8.16 -3.35 -31.31
C ALA A 385 -9.59 -3.72 -31.75
N GLY A 386 -9.74 -4.78 -32.53
CA GLY A 386 -11.02 -5.33 -32.97
C GLY A 386 -11.69 -6.28 -31.97
N ASP A 387 -11.07 -6.55 -30.83
CA ASP A 387 -11.63 -7.46 -29.83
C ASP A 387 -12.86 -6.83 -29.14
N PRO A 388 -13.90 -7.63 -28.82
CA PRO A 388 -15.09 -7.12 -28.16
C PRO A 388 -14.81 -6.73 -26.70
N GLY A 389 -15.60 -5.77 -26.20
CA GLY A 389 -15.63 -5.40 -24.79
C GLY A 389 -14.33 -4.78 -24.28
N ILE A 390 -13.92 -5.16 -23.07
CA ILE A 390 -12.86 -4.49 -22.30
C ILE A 390 -11.47 -4.59 -22.98
N VAL A 391 -11.23 -5.64 -23.75
CA VAL A 391 -9.92 -5.87 -24.42
C VAL A 391 -9.70 -4.82 -25.50
N GLY A 392 -10.59 -4.72 -26.49
CA GLY A 392 -10.47 -3.72 -27.55
C GLY A 392 -10.61 -2.28 -27.04
N GLN A 393 -11.47 -2.04 -26.04
CA GLN A 393 -11.57 -0.73 -25.38
C GLN A 393 -10.23 -0.30 -24.76
N SER A 394 -9.55 -1.21 -24.07
CA SER A 394 -8.25 -0.91 -23.44
C SER A 394 -7.18 -0.61 -24.49
N VAL A 395 -7.12 -1.35 -25.60
CA VAL A 395 -6.22 -1.06 -26.72
C VAL A 395 -6.44 0.37 -27.25
N LYS A 396 -7.70 0.73 -27.53
CA LYS A 396 -8.06 2.06 -28.02
C LYS A 396 -7.67 3.16 -27.04
N SER A 397 -7.90 2.95 -25.75
CA SER A 397 -7.49 3.89 -24.69
C SER A 397 -5.97 4.05 -24.61
N ILE A 398 -5.21 2.96 -24.67
CA ILE A 398 -3.74 2.98 -24.68
C ILE A 398 -3.21 3.77 -25.88
N ILE A 399 -3.69 3.48 -27.09
CA ILE A 399 -3.25 4.16 -28.32
C ILE A 399 -3.67 5.63 -28.32
N SER A 400 -4.88 5.94 -27.85
CA SER A 400 -5.36 7.31 -27.71
C SER A 400 -4.49 8.12 -26.75
N GLU A 401 -4.12 7.56 -25.59
CA GLU A 401 -3.29 8.26 -24.61
C GLU A 401 -1.85 8.43 -25.11
N PHE A 402 -1.30 7.44 -25.82
CA PHE A 402 -0.02 7.56 -26.51
C PHE A 402 -0.01 8.74 -27.49
N LYS A 403 -1.01 8.84 -28.38
CA LYS A 403 -1.12 9.94 -29.34
C LYS A 403 -1.30 11.29 -28.65
N LYS A 404 -2.18 11.36 -27.65
CA LYS A 404 -2.45 12.58 -26.89
C LYS A 404 -1.19 13.13 -26.21
N THR A 405 -0.39 12.26 -25.61
CA THR A 405 0.82 12.68 -24.87
C THR A 405 1.94 13.17 -25.81
N ARG A 406 1.87 12.83 -27.11
CA ARG A 406 2.92 13.04 -28.11
C ARG A 406 2.49 13.95 -29.25
N GLN A 407 1.39 14.67 -29.09
CA GLN A 407 0.86 15.53 -30.13
C GLN A 407 1.89 16.56 -30.59
N ASP A 408 2.60 17.18 -29.66
CA ASP A 408 3.61 18.21 -29.96
C ASP A 408 4.87 17.62 -30.65
N THR A 409 5.27 16.41 -30.26
CA THR A 409 6.45 15.71 -30.80
C THR A 409 6.12 14.83 -32.01
N TRP A 410 4.87 14.80 -32.48
CA TRP A 410 4.43 13.83 -33.50
C TRP A 410 5.21 13.93 -34.81
N HIS A 411 5.59 15.15 -35.22
CA HIS A 411 6.40 15.40 -36.42
C HIS A 411 7.80 14.74 -36.38
N ILE A 412 8.29 14.41 -35.19
CA ILE A 412 9.52 13.64 -34.95
C ILE A 412 9.17 12.16 -34.80
N ASP A 413 8.21 11.85 -33.92
CA ASP A 413 7.86 10.49 -33.52
C ASP A 413 7.31 9.65 -34.69
N VAL A 414 6.62 10.27 -35.65
CA VAL A 414 6.07 9.59 -36.84
C VAL A 414 7.17 8.94 -37.68
N LYS A 415 8.40 9.46 -37.65
CA LYS A 415 9.54 8.93 -38.41
C LYS A 415 10.06 7.59 -37.86
N ALA A 416 9.62 7.18 -36.68
CA ALA A 416 9.93 5.88 -36.10
C ALA A 416 8.96 4.77 -36.57
N PHE A 417 7.97 5.11 -37.40
CA PHE A 417 6.98 4.19 -37.95
C PHE A 417 7.14 4.07 -39.46
N GLU A 418 6.93 2.87 -39.99
CA GLU A 418 6.77 2.67 -41.42
C GLU A 418 5.42 3.28 -41.89
N PRO A 419 5.27 3.69 -43.16
CA PRO A 419 4.04 4.31 -43.65
C PRO A 419 2.76 3.50 -43.35
N ASP A 420 2.79 2.19 -43.61
CA ASP A 420 1.66 1.28 -43.36
C ASP A 420 1.30 1.19 -41.86
N GLN A 421 2.29 1.34 -40.98
CA GLN A 421 2.09 1.31 -39.53
C GLN A 421 1.36 2.57 -39.03
N VAL A 422 1.56 3.70 -39.70
CA VAL A 422 0.85 4.95 -39.38
C VAL A 422 -0.64 4.83 -39.71
N GLU A 423 -0.98 4.16 -40.82
CA GLU A 423 -2.36 3.89 -41.22
C GLU A 423 -3.07 2.97 -40.22
N ASP A 424 -2.41 1.87 -39.82
CA ASP A 424 -2.89 0.94 -38.80
C ASP A 424 -3.19 1.63 -37.47
N LEU A 425 -2.45 2.69 -37.13
CA LEU A 425 -2.70 3.49 -35.92
C LEU A 425 -3.84 4.50 -36.10
N ALA A 426 -4.01 5.06 -37.30
CA ALA A 426 -5.10 5.98 -37.61
C ALA A 426 -6.46 5.27 -37.50
N GLY A 427 -6.54 4.03 -37.98
CA GLY A 427 -7.75 3.20 -37.98
C GLY A 427 -8.27 2.75 -36.61
N VAL A 428 -7.62 3.08 -35.49
CA VAL A 428 -8.04 2.61 -34.14
C VAL A 428 -8.93 3.62 -33.39
N LEU A 429 -8.88 4.90 -33.76
CA LEU A 429 -9.53 6.00 -33.03
C LEU A 429 -11.03 6.09 -33.32
N TRP A 430 -11.84 5.18 -32.78
CA TRP A 430 -13.30 5.29 -32.82
C TRP A 430 -13.82 5.35 -31.38
N LYS A 431 -14.19 6.55 -30.92
CA LYS A 431 -15.11 6.65 -29.78
C LYS A 431 -16.54 6.50 -30.30
N SER A 432 -17.47 6.07 -29.44
CA SER A 432 -18.86 5.75 -29.82
C SER A 432 -19.65 6.90 -30.48
N TYR A 433 -19.12 8.12 -30.44
CA TYR A 433 -19.70 9.32 -31.05
C TYR A 433 -19.01 9.74 -32.36
N PHE A 434 -17.96 9.05 -32.81
CA PHE A 434 -17.39 9.24 -34.15
C PHE A 434 -18.09 8.25 -35.10
N ALA A 435 -18.71 8.78 -36.16
CA ALA A 435 -19.46 8.03 -37.16
C ALA A 435 -18.57 7.49 -38.27
#